data_AF-A0A497GR32-F1
#
_entry.id   AF-A0A497GR32-F1
#
_cell.length_a   1.000
_cell.length_b   1.000
_cell.length_c   1.000
_cell.angle_alpha   90.00
_cell.angle_beta   90.00
_cell.angle_gamma   90.00
#
_symmetry.space_group_name_H-M   'P 1'
#
loop_
_entity.id
_entity.type
_entity.pdbx_description
1 polymer ?
#
loop_
_entity_poly.entity_id
_entity_poly.type
_entity_poly.pdbx_seq_one_letter_code
_entity_poly.pdbx_strand_id
1 'polypeptide(L)'
;MLIETGYFVEKREIDTLYLHETLRHEVKDAFEELVQGLEREWSRKKELHSIIIATVITGLAVNIVSSGIINYIERGSINPINVVIALIFLTTSTAIWYYIIRHYSIKYSPQATYICILSRLRDKGVMKILEGLRKKSLVIKGEEIVEYAYKMLKTFHSNAVDEIRLEISSNEITSRGMKYIKVRYYAGLAELNVEVCPLPVLAFKNNELSIVYTHDIEIIFTLRLSEKKLRGEASYDVLKGIMYKTQLLVYNTIEIILNYLSMRLDQVQNKHK
;
A
#
# COMPACT_ATOMS: atom_id res chain seq x y z
N MET A 1 55.46 24.29 -5.60
CA MET A 1 54.69 24.76 -4.43
C MET A 1 53.24 24.41 -4.73
N LEU A 2 52.77 23.29 -4.19
CA LEU A 2 51.48 22.69 -4.53
C LEU A 2 50.37 23.43 -3.78
N ILE A 3 49.35 23.84 -4.54
CA ILE A 3 48.13 24.46 -4.06
C ILE A 3 47.26 23.34 -3.48
N GLU A 4 47.04 23.34 -2.16
CA GLU A 4 46.05 22.49 -1.51
C GLU A 4 44.64 23.04 -1.79
N THR A 5 43.98 22.52 -2.81
CA THR A 5 42.53 22.64 -2.97
C THR A 5 41.85 21.67 -2.01
N GLY A 6 41.70 22.11 -0.76
CA GLY A 6 40.90 21.42 0.26
C GLY A 6 39.40 21.64 0.01
N TYR A 7 38.72 20.56 -0.37
CA TYR A 7 37.26 20.47 -0.51
C TYR A 7 36.55 20.84 0.80
N PHE A 8 36.06 22.07 0.91
CA PHE A 8 34.97 22.42 1.83
C PHE A 8 33.66 21.99 1.18
N VAL A 9 33.28 20.72 1.35
CA VAL A 9 31.88 20.33 1.16
C VAL A 9 31.10 20.99 2.30
N GLU A 10 30.15 21.86 1.95
CA GLU A 10 29.39 22.63 2.92
C GLU A 10 28.64 21.69 3.86
N LYS A 11 28.75 21.87 5.17
CA LYS A 11 28.10 21.03 6.20
C LYS A 11 26.60 20.80 5.95
N ARG A 12 25.93 21.76 5.29
CA ARG A 12 24.55 21.62 4.83
C ARG A 12 24.37 20.48 3.83
N GLU A 13 25.23 20.37 2.81
CA GLU A 13 25.14 19.32 1.78
C GLU A 13 25.32 17.92 2.39
N ILE A 14 26.20 17.78 3.39
CA ILE A 14 26.42 16.52 4.11
C ILE A 14 25.18 16.15 4.94
N ASP A 15 24.57 17.11 5.63
CA ASP A 15 23.34 16.89 6.40
C ASP A 15 22.16 16.53 5.48
N THR A 16 22.06 17.09 4.26
CA THR A 16 21.03 16.71 3.26
C THR A 16 21.27 15.33 2.67
N LEU A 17 22.52 14.97 2.37
CA LEU A 17 22.87 13.64 1.86
C LEU A 17 22.56 12.54 2.88
N TYR A 18 22.89 12.77 4.14
CA TYR A 18 22.60 11.84 5.24
C TYR A 18 21.09 11.69 5.50
N LEU A 19 20.34 12.78 5.40
CA LEU A 19 18.88 12.80 5.45
C LEU A 19 18.29 11.93 4.33
N HIS A 20 18.79 12.06 3.10
CA HIS A 20 18.33 11.28 1.96
C HIS A 20 18.62 9.78 2.12
N GLU A 21 19.81 9.40 2.61
CA GLU A 21 20.16 7.99 2.82
C GLU A 21 19.34 7.33 3.93
N THR A 22 19.12 8.02 5.05
CA THR A 22 18.35 7.48 6.19
C THR A 22 16.88 7.33 5.82
N LEU A 23 16.27 8.35 5.21
CA LEU A 23 14.91 8.28 4.67
C LEU A 23 14.77 7.14 3.65
N ARG A 24 15.77 6.96 2.79
CA ARG A 24 15.75 5.89 1.78
C ARG A 24 15.73 4.51 2.40
N HIS A 25 16.46 4.28 3.49
CA HIS A 25 16.45 3.01 4.20
C HIS A 25 15.10 2.73 4.88
N GLU A 26 14.57 3.68 5.65
CA GLU A 26 13.30 3.47 6.36
C GLU A 26 12.10 3.36 5.41
N VAL A 27 12.11 4.10 4.30
CA VAL A 27 11.10 3.97 3.24
C VAL A 27 11.25 2.65 2.50
N LYS A 28 12.45 2.10 2.38
CA LYS A 28 12.68 0.79 1.77
C LYS A 28 12.11 -0.32 2.64
N ASP A 29 12.36 -0.32 3.95
CA ASP A 29 11.83 -1.34 4.86
C ASP A 29 10.29 -1.30 4.88
N ALA A 30 9.72 -0.10 4.96
CA ALA A 30 8.28 0.13 4.83
C ALA A 30 7.69 -0.39 3.50
N PHE A 31 8.46 -0.22 2.42
CA PHE A 31 8.08 -0.71 1.11
C PHE A 31 8.13 -2.26 1.05
N GLU A 32 9.14 -2.88 1.65
CA GLU A 32 9.24 -4.34 1.76
C GLU A 32 8.05 -4.92 2.56
N GLU A 33 7.60 -4.26 3.62
CA GLU A 33 6.37 -4.66 4.35
C GLU A 33 5.13 -4.60 3.45
N LEU A 34 5.02 -3.55 2.62
CA LEU A 34 3.93 -3.36 1.68
C LEU A 34 3.89 -4.48 0.63
N VAL A 35 5.06 -4.88 0.14
CA VAL A 35 5.25 -6.00 -0.80
C VAL A 35 4.87 -7.33 -0.16
N GLN A 36 5.38 -7.62 1.04
CA GLN A 36 5.04 -8.85 1.75
C GLN A 36 3.55 -8.94 2.06
N GLY A 37 2.91 -7.81 2.38
CA GLY A 37 1.46 -7.72 2.55
C GLY A 37 0.72 -8.12 1.28
N LEU A 38 1.14 -7.61 0.12
CA LEU A 38 0.57 -7.97 -1.18
C LEU A 38 0.81 -9.44 -1.55
N GLU A 39 2.00 -9.97 -1.30
CA GLU A 39 2.31 -11.38 -1.55
C GLU A 39 1.43 -12.32 -0.72
N ARG A 40 1.17 -11.98 0.55
CA ARG A 40 0.24 -12.72 1.42
C ARG A 40 -1.20 -12.66 0.91
N GLU A 41 -1.65 -11.49 0.45
CA GLU A 41 -2.98 -11.36 -0.17
C GLU A 41 -3.11 -12.17 -1.46
N TRP A 42 -2.03 -12.29 -2.22
CA TRP A 42 -1.99 -13.11 -3.43
C TRP A 42 -1.85 -14.61 -3.19
N SER A 43 -1.12 -15.03 -2.16
CA SER A 43 -1.03 -16.46 -1.82
C SER A 43 -2.41 -17.01 -1.48
N ARG A 44 -3.24 -16.24 -0.77
CA ARG A 44 -4.66 -16.56 -0.50
C ARG A 44 -5.46 -16.82 -1.78
N LYS A 45 -5.17 -16.10 -2.88
CA LYS A 45 -5.82 -16.31 -4.18
C LYS A 45 -5.38 -17.63 -4.86
N LYS A 46 -4.09 -18.00 -4.76
CA LYS A 46 -3.59 -19.28 -5.30
C LYS A 46 -4.27 -20.45 -4.61
N GLU A 47 -4.40 -20.38 -3.29
CA GLU A 47 -5.13 -21.38 -2.50
C GLU A 47 -6.58 -21.52 -3.00
N LEU A 48 -7.26 -20.40 -3.28
CA LEU A 48 -8.62 -20.43 -3.81
C LEU A 48 -8.73 -21.01 -5.24
N HIS A 49 -7.71 -20.80 -6.09
CA HIS A 49 -7.67 -21.44 -7.40
C HIS A 49 -7.48 -22.96 -7.30
N SER A 50 -6.61 -23.42 -6.41
CA SER A 50 -6.44 -24.84 -6.09
C SER A 50 -7.75 -25.46 -5.58
N ILE A 51 -8.52 -24.71 -4.80
CA ILE A 51 -9.86 -25.10 -4.34
C ILE A 51 -10.85 -25.27 -5.52
N ILE A 52 -10.86 -24.35 -6.48
CA ILE A 52 -11.71 -24.46 -7.69
C ILE A 52 -11.31 -25.69 -8.52
N ILE A 53 -10.01 -25.92 -8.72
CA ILE A 53 -9.52 -27.12 -9.44
C ILE A 53 -9.95 -28.39 -8.69
N ALA A 54 -9.80 -28.44 -7.37
CA ALA A 54 -10.29 -29.55 -6.56
C ALA A 54 -11.80 -29.75 -6.75
N THR A 55 -12.59 -28.68 -6.82
CA THR A 55 -14.03 -28.72 -7.11
C THR A 55 -14.33 -29.38 -8.47
N VAL A 56 -13.58 -29.02 -9.52
CA VAL A 56 -13.72 -29.62 -10.85
C VAL A 56 -13.36 -31.10 -10.84
N ILE A 57 -12.25 -31.47 -10.19
CA ILE A 57 -11.84 -32.88 -10.01
C ILE A 57 -12.94 -33.67 -9.29
N THR A 58 -13.61 -33.04 -8.32
CA THR A 58 -14.77 -33.63 -7.61
C THR A 58 -15.93 -33.90 -8.54
N GLY A 59 -16.30 -32.91 -9.37
CA GLY A 59 -17.37 -33.07 -10.36
C GLY A 59 -17.06 -34.18 -11.37
N LEU A 60 -15.80 -34.31 -11.79
CA LEU A 60 -15.35 -35.41 -12.64
C LEU A 60 -15.44 -36.77 -11.92
N ALA A 61 -15.05 -36.84 -10.64
CA ALA A 61 -15.17 -38.05 -9.84
C ALA A 61 -16.64 -38.47 -9.68
N VAL A 62 -17.55 -37.54 -9.40
CA VAL A 62 -19.01 -37.79 -9.34
C VAL A 62 -19.53 -38.37 -10.65
N ASN A 63 -19.10 -37.83 -11.80
CA ASN A 63 -19.49 -38.34 -13.11
C ASN A 63 -18.98 -39.77 -13.34
N ILE A 64 -17.73 -40.08 -12.97
CA ILE A 64 -17.16 -41.42 -13.07
C ILE A 64 -17.95 -42.42 -12.20
N VAL A 65 -18.32 -42.05 -10.97
CA VAL A 65 -19.19 -42.87 -10.10
C VAL A 65 -20.52 -43.14 -10.80
N SER A 66 -21.15 -42.08 -11.32
CA SER A 66 -22.49 -42.15 -11.91
C SER A 66 -22.50 -43.01 -13.17
N SER A 67 -21.51 -42.88 -14.04
CA SER A 67 -21.33 -43.75 -15.21
C SER A 67 -21.01 -45.20 -14.82
N GLY A 68 -20.28 -45.42 -13.72
CA GLY A 68 -20.07 -46.75 -13.16
C GLY A 68 -21.37 -47.41 -12.69
N ILE A 69 -22.24 -46.65 -12.02
CA ILE A 69 -23.57 -47.11 -11.58
C ILE A 69 -24.47 -47.41 -12.78
N ILE A 70 -24.50 -46.54 -13.79
CA ILE A 70 -25.28 -46.75 -15.02
C ILE A 70 -24.81 -48.02 -15.75
N ASN A 71 -23.50 -48.19 -15.94
CA ASN A 71 -22.94 -49.40 -16.55
C ASN A 71 -23.28 -50.66 -15.76
N TYR A 72 -23.33 -50.60 -14.43
CA TYR A 72 -23.75 -51.72 -13.61
C TYR A 72 -25.22 -52.09 -13.87
N ILE A 73 -26.11 -51.08 -13.93
CA ILE A 73 -27.54 -51.28 -14.22
C ILE A 73 -27.73 -51.89 -15.62
N GLU A 74 -26.95 -51.44 -16.60
CA GLU A 74 -27.06 -51.90 -17.99
C GLU A 74 -26.41 -53.26 -18.25
N ARG A 75 -25.31 -53.61 -17.56
CA ARG A 75 -24.46 -54.77 -17.89
C ARG A 75 -24.31 -55.80 -16.77
N GLY A 76 -24.89 -55.56 -15.59
CA GLY A 76 -24.89 -56.50 -14.46
C GLY A 76 -23.53 -56.80 -13.83
N SER A 77 -22.49 -56.00 -14.11
CA SER A 77 -21.15 -56.18 -13.52
C SER A 77 -20.60 -54.87 -12.93
N ILE A 78 -20.01 -54.97 -11.73
CA ILE A 78 -19.33 -53.87 -11.03
C ILE A 78 -17.83 -54.16 -11.02
N ASN A 79 -17.02 -53.13 -11.27
CA ASN A 79 -15.64 -53.14 -10.81
C ASN A 79 -15.57 -52.46 -9.43
N PRO A 80 -15.50 -53.23 -8.33
CA PRO A 80 -15.63 -52.70 -6.96
C PRO A 80 -14.47 -51.76 -6.60
N ILE A 81 -13.30 -51.93 -7.24
CA ILE A 81 -12.12 -51.08 -7.04
C ILE A 81 -12.42 -49.65 -7.49
N ASN A 82 -13.08 -49.49 -8.64
CA ASN A 82 -13.42 -48.16 -9.17
C ASN A 82 -14.47 -47.45 -8.30
N VAL A 83 -15.41 -48.20 -7.72
CA VAL A 83 -16.44 -47.65 -6.82
C VAL A 83 -15.82 -47.15 -5.52
N VAL A 84 -14.94 -47.94 -4.90
CA VAL A 84 -14.26 -47.56 -3.65
C VAL A 84 -13.37 -46.33 -3.84
N ILE A 85 -12.55 -46.32 -4.90
CA ILE A 85 -11.67 -45.18 -5.22
C ILE A 85 -12.50 -43.91 -5.38
N ALA A 86 -13.60 -43.99 -6.12
CA ALA A 86 -14.42 -42.84 -6.42
C ALA A 86 -15.20 -42.33 -5.18
N LEU A 87 -15.60 -43.23 -4.25
CA LEU A 87 -16.21 -42.85 -2.97
C LEU A 87 -15.24 -42.09 -2.05
N ILE A 88 -13.97 -42.51 -2.02
CA ILE A 88 -12.90 -41.82 -1.27
C ILE A 88 -12.69 -40.41 -1.84
N PHE A 89 -12.60 -40.25 -3.17
CA PHE A 89 -12.49 -38.93 -3.79
C PHE A 89 -13.70 -38.02 -3.49
N LEU A 90 -14.91 -38.58 -3.51
CA LEU A 90 -16.15 -37.83 -3.28
C LEU A 90 -16.24 -37.28 -1.86
N THR A 91 -15.98 -38.13 -0.86
CA THR A 91 -16.07 -37.81 0.57
C THR A 91 -15.00 -36.83 1.00
N THR A 92 -13.75 -37.06 0.60
CA THR A 92 -12.63 -36.17 0.92
C THR A 92 -12.86 -34.78 0.35
N SER A 93 -13.38 -34.70 -0.88
CA SER A 93 -13.57 -33.42 -1.52
C SER A 93 -14.79 -32.65 -1.02
N THR A 94 -15.91 -33.32 -0.71
CA THR A 94 -17.08 -32.65 -0.11
C THR A 94 -16.78 -32.08 1.28
N ALA A 95 -15.96 -32.78 2.08
CA ALA A 95 -15.50 -32.27 3.37
C ALA A 95 -14.64 -30.99 3.23
N ILE A 96 -13.72 -30.98 2.27
CA ILE A 96 -12.90 -29.81 1.94
C ILE A 96 -13.80 -28.64 1.48
N TRP A 97 -14.78 -28.91 0.61
CA TRP A 97 -15.70 -27.90 0.08
C TRP A 97 -16.55 -27.23 1.17
N TYR A 98 -17.12 -28.05 2.07
CA TYR A 98 -17.95 -27.56 3.17
C TYR A 98 -17.17 -26.69 4.15
N TYR A 99 -15.93 -27.07 4.47
CA TYR A 99 -15.04 -26.26 5.30
C TYR A 99 -14.77 -24.89 4.66
N ILE A 100 -14.55 -24.85 3.34
CA ILE A 100 -14.18 -23.63 2.65
C ILE A 100 -15.33 -22.63 2.57
N ILE A 101 -16.51 -23.04 2.13
CA ILE A 101 -17.65 -22.10 1.98
C ILE A 101 -18.05 -21.47 3.31
N ARG A 102 -17.97 -22.25 4.39
CA ARG A 102 -18.33 -21.78 5.72
C ARG A 102 -17.37 -20.71 6.24
N HIS A 103 -16.13 -20.69 5.76
CA HIS A 103 -15.07 -19.80 6.26
C HIS A 103 -14.65 -18.70 5.30
N TYR A 104 -15.05 -18.74 4.02
CA TYR A 104 -14.54 -17.84 2.99
C TYR A 104 -15.65 -17.16 2.16
N SER A 105 -16.15 -16.01 2.62
CA SER A 105 -16.96 -15.07 1.82
C SER A 105 -16.05 -13.98 1.23
N ILE A 106 -15.57 -14.11 -0.01
CA ILE A 106 -14.44 -13.28 -0.45
C ILE A 106 -14.74 -12.40 -1.68
N LYS A 107 -14.79 -11.08 -1.45
CA LYS A 107 -14.48 -10.08 -2.46
C LYS A 107 -12.97 -9.82 -2.39
N TYR A 108 -12.24 -10.13 -3.45
CA TYR A 108 -10.79 -9.94 -3.52
C TYR A 108 -10.44 -8.56 -4.10
N SER A 109 -9.77 -7.73 -3.32
CA SER A 109 -9.14 -6.50 -3.80
C SER A 109 -7.72 -6.44 -3.23
N PRO A 110 -6.67 -6.89 -3.96
CA PRO A 110 -5.32 -6.94 -3.42
C PRO A 110 -4.88 -5.51 -3.07
N GLN A 111 -4.74 -5.29 -1.76
CA GLN A 111 -4.40 -4.00 -1.19
C GLN A 111 -3.43 -4.20 -0.03
N ALA A 112 -2.53 -3.24 0.13
CA ALA A 112 -1.66 -3.15 1.29
C ALA A 112 -1.55 -1.70 1.71
N THR A 113 -1.50 -1.49 3.02
CA THR A 113 -1.46 -0.16 3.64
C THR A 113 -0.21 -0.05 4.51
N TYR A 114 0.48 1.06 4.37
CA TYR A 114 1.62 1.44 5.19
C TYR A 114 1.34 2.80 5.84
N ILE A 115 1.78 2.96 7.09
CA ILE A 115 1.60 4.18 7.89
C ILE A 115 2.96 4.71 8.28
N CYS A 116 3.29 5.90 7.79
CA CYS A 116 4.49 6.65 8.15
C CYS A 116 4.13 7.73 9.16
N ILE A 117 4.77 7.74 10.32
CA ILE A 117 4.67 8.86 11.27
C ILE A 117 6.01 9.57 11.26
N LEU A 118 6.04 10.88 10.96
CA LEU A 118 7.30 11.60 10.77
C LEU A 118 8.22 11.53 11.99
N SER A 119 7.67 11.65 13.21
CA SER A 119 8.48 11.52 14.44
C SER A 119 9.07 10.12 14.67
N ARG A 120 8.58 9.08 13.98
CA ARG A 120 9.12 7.73 14.07
C ARG A 120 10.30 7.49 13.14
N LEU A 121 10.53 8.39 12.18
CA LEU A 121 11.62 8.24 11.21
C LEU A 121 13.02 8.45 11.81
N ARG A 122 13.12 8.73 13.12
CA ARG A 122 14.34 8.93 13.94
C ARG A 122 15.44 9.83 13.34
N ASP A 123 15.13 10.53 12.27
CA ASP A 123 16.06 11.35 11.51
C ASP A 123 16.20 12.73 12.19
N LYS A 124 17.45 13.19 12.28
CA LYS A 124 17.77 14.46 12.97
C LYS A 124 17.18 15.67 12.26
N GLY A 125 17.14 15.66 10.92
CA GLY A 125 16.55 16.72 10.10
C GLY A 125 15.03 16.79 10.26
N VAL A 126 14.35 15.66 10.18
CA VAL A 126 12.90 15.55 10.41
C VAL A 126 12.56 16.02 11.82
N MET A 127 13.27 15.52 12.84
CA MET A 127 13.04 15.93 14.23
C MET A 127 13.27 17.43 14.44
N LYS A 128 14.28 18.02 13.78
CA LYS A 128 14.53 19.47 13.83
C LYS A 128 13.38 20.28 13.21
N ILE A 129 12.81 19.82 12.10
CA ILE A 129 11.62 20.44 11.49
C ILE A 129 10.44 20.36 12.48
N LEU A 130 10.14 19.16 13.01
CA LEU A 130 9.04 18.96 13.95
C LEU A 130 9.20 19.79 15.24
N GLU A 131 10.40 19.85 15.81
CA GLU A 131 10.72 20.71 16.95
C GLU A 131 10.57 22.19 16.62
N GLY A 132 10.99 22.62 15.44
CA GLY A 132 10.80 23.98 14.97
C GLY A 132 9.33 24.37 14.92
N LEU A 133 8.48 23.45 14.44
CA LEU A 133 7.03 23.66 14.40
C LEU A 133 6.46 23.80 15.81
N ARG A 134 6.87 22.90 16.73
CA ARG A 134 6.46 22.93 18.15
C ARG A 134 6.86 24.23 18.84
N LYS A 135 8.12 24.67 18.67
CA LYS A 135 8.64 25.90 19.29
C LYS A 135 7.89 27.15 18.82
N LYS A 136 7.39 27.13 17.58
CA LYS A 136 6.64 28.25 16.98
C LYS A 136 5.13 28.08 17.07
N SER A 137 4.62 27.05 17.74
CA SER A 137 3.19 26.73 17.84
C SER A 137 2.47 26.66 16.49
N LEU A 138 3.16 26.18 15.44
CA LEU A 138 2.63 26.12 14.08
C LEU A 138 1.81 24.85 13.87
N VAL A 139 0.49 25.01 13.91
CA VAL A 139 -0.44 23.92 13.65
C VAL A 139 -0.38 23.48 12.19
N ILE A 140 -0.25 22.18 12.00
CA ILE A 140 -0.25 21.54 10.69
C ILE A 140 -1.69 21.34 10.22
N LYS A 141 -2.00 21.79 9.01
CA LYS A 141 -3.30 21.59 8.36
C LYS A 141 -3.15 20.58 7.24
N GLY A 142 -3.76 19.40 7.39
CA GLY A 142 -3.65 18.30 6.43
C GLY A 142 -4.06 18.71 5.02
N GLU A 143 -5.14 19.47 4.87
CA GLU A 143 -5.62 19.91 3.55
C GLU A 143 -4.59 20.76 2.78
N GLU A 144 -3.91 21.69 3.46
CA GLU A 144 -2.90 22.55 2.82
C GLU A 144 -1.71 21.70 2.34
N ILE A 145 -1.33 20.67 3.10
CA ILE A 145 -0.26 19.74 2.71
C ILE A 145 -0.67 18.87 1.54
N VAL A 146 -1.87 18.29 1.58
CA VAL A 146 -2.39 17.45 0.49
C VAL A 146 -2.45 18.24 -0.81
N GLU A 147 -2.93 19.48 -0.77
CA GLU A 147 -2.99 20.33 -1.95
C GLU A 147 -1.60 20.70 -2.48
N TYR A 148 -0.66 21.05 -1.59
CA TYR A 148 0.73 21.32 -1.98
C TYR A 148 1.40 20.09 -2.58
N ALA A 149 1.25 18.93 -1.93
CA ALA A 149 1.82 17.68 -2.39
C ALA A 149 1.26 17.25 -3.74
N TYR A 150 -0.06 17.41 -3.95
CA TYR A 150 -0.68 17.18 -5.25
C TYR A 150 -0.13 18.10 -6.34
N LYS A 151 0.01 19.40 -6.07
CA LYS A 151 0.56 20.36 -7.04
C LYS A 151 1.99 19.97 -7.44
N MET A 152 2.84 19.68 -6.46
CA MET A 152 4.23 19.27 -6.72
C MET A 152 4.30 17.96 -7.50
N LEU A 153 3.59 16.92 -7.07
CA LEU A 153 3.52 15.64 -7.80
C LEU A 153 3.00 15.84 -9.24
N LYS A 154 2.01 16.70 -9.44
CA LYS A 154 1.48 17.02 -10.77
C LYS A 154 2.54 17.66 -11.66
N THR A 155 3.35 18.57 -11.14
CA THR A 155 4.47 19.18 -11.89
C THR A 155 5.54 18.17 -12.26
N PHE A 156 5.90 17.25 -11.36
CA PHE A 156 6.85 16.18 -11.67
C PHE A 156 6.34 15.22 -12.74
N HIS A 157 5.03 14.97 -12.76
CA HIS A 157 4.42 13.97 -13.64
C HIS A 157 3.89 14.53 -14.97
N SER A 158 3.63 15.84 -15.09
CA SER A 158 3.31 16.47 -16.38
C SER A 158 4.47 16.43 -17.37
N ASN A 159 5.69 16.19 -16.89
CA ASN A 159 6.90 16.07 -17.72
C ASN A 159 7.25 14.61 -18.07
N ALA A 160 6.50 13.63 -17.54
CA ALA A 160 6.69 12.21 -17.84
C ALA A 160 5.71 11.80 -18.95
N VAL A 161 6.24 11.32 -20.07
CA VAL A 161 5.51 11.16 -21.34
C VAL A 161 4.32 10.20 -21.28
N ASP A 162 4.23 9.27 -20.31
CA ASP A 162 3.02 8.45 -20.19
C ASP A 162 2.87 7.83 -18.78
N GLU A 163 1.62 7.44 -18.49
CA GLU A 163 1.15 6.47 -17.48
C GLU A 163 0.69 6.93 -16.09
N ILE A 164 1.02 8.13 -15.57
CA ILE A 164 0.56 8.54 -14.22
C ILE A 164 -0.64 9.48 -14.28
N ARG A 165 -1.78 9.04 -13.75
CA ARG A 165 -2.98 9.86 -13.54
C ARG A 165 -3.12 10.21 -12.06
N LEU A 166 -3.08 11.51 -11.77
CA LEU A 166 -3.26 12.05 -10.42
C LEU A 166 -4.66 12.65 -10.29
N GLU A 167 -5.35 12.30 -9.22
CA GLU A 167 -6.66 12.87 -8.85
C GLU A 167 -6.58 13.27 -7.37
N ILE A 168 -7.08 14.46 -7.01
CA ILE A 168 -7.47 14.71 -5.61
C ILE A 168 -8.84 14.08 -5.45
N SER A 169 -9.00 13.23 -4.45
CA SER A 169 -10.27 12.62 -4.10
C SER A 169 -10.60 12.89 -2.65
N SER A 170 -11.88 13.07 -2.36
CA SER A 170 -12.43 13.02 -1.01
C SER A 170 -13.23 11.74 -0.90
N ASN A 171 -12.88 10.86 0.05
CA ASN A 171 -13.64 9.65 0.29
C ASN A 171 -14.68 9.93 1.37
N GLU A 172 -15.91 9.47 1.15
CA GLU A 172 -16.87 9.20 2.23
C GLU A 172 -16.45 7.96 3.07
N ILE A 173 -15.47 7.19 2.58
CA ILE A 173 -15.04 5.88 3.11
C ILE A 173 -13.97 5.99 4.21
N THR A 174 -13.17 7.07 4.24
CA THR A 174 -12.21 7.27 5.33
C THR A 174 -12.96 7.81 6.53
N SER A 175 -12.84 7.16 7.69
CA SER A 175 -13.58 7.51 8.92
C SER A 175 -13.36 8.95 9.40
N ARG A 176 -12.37 9.65 8.82
CA ARG A 176 -11.97 11.03 9.14
C ARG A 176 -12.40 12.06 8.09
N GLY A 177 -13.02 11.67 6.97
CA GLY A 177 -13.50 12.59 5.93
C GLY A 177 -12.40 13.44 5.26
N MET A 178 -11.15 12.98 5.29
CA MET A 178 -10.00 13.76 4.84
C MET A 178 -9.75 13.60 3.33
N LYS A 179 -9.30 14.69 2.69
CA LYS A 179 -8.82 14.70 1.29
C LYS A 179 -7.57 13.84 1.17
N TYR A 180 -7.43 13.14 0.05
CA TYR A 180 -6.26 12.32 -0.25
C TYR A 180 -5.85 12.43 -1.71
N ILE A 181 -4.60 12.10 -1.99
CA ILE A 181 -4.05 12.06 -3.35
C ILE A 181 -4.20 10.65 -3.87
N LYS A 182 -4.86 10.52 -5.02
CA LYS A 182 -5.04 9.27 -5.73
C LYS A 182 -4.11 9.25 -6.94
N VAL A 183 -3.19 8.29 -6.98
CA VAL A 183 -2.19 8.13 -8.04
C VAL A 183 -2.43 6.80 -8.75
N ARG A 184 -2.93 6.83 -9.99
CA ARG A 184 -3.06 5.63 -10.84
C ARG A 184 -1.90 5.58 -11.83
N TYR A 185 -1.26 4.43 -11.96
CA TYR A 185 -0.08 4.26 -12.82
C TYR A 185 -0.01 2.87 -13.45
N TYR A 186 0.88 2.67 -14.43
CA TYR A 186 0.93 1.47 -15.29
C TYR A 186 -0.43 1.16 -15.92
N ALA A 187 -0.95 2.08 -16.75
CA ALA A 187 -2.30 1.97 -17.35
C ALA A 187 -3.45 1.71 -16.34
N GLY A 188 -3.25 2.03 -15.05
CA GLY A 188 -4.19 1.77 -13.97
C GLY A 188 -4.19 0.32 -13.48
N LEU A 189 -3.10 -0.43 -13.69
CA LEU A 189 -2.80 -1.68 -13.00
C LEU A 189 -2.58 -1.45 -11.51
N ALA A 190 -2.02 -0.29 -11.15
CA ALA A 190 -1.74 0.08 -9.78
C ALA A 190 -2.35 1.45 -9.43
N GLU A 191 -2.81 1.56 -8.19
CA GLU A 191 -3.38 2.75 -7.59
C GLU A 191 -2.76 2.96 -6.21
N LEU A 192 -2.06 4.07 -6.00
CA LEU A 192 -1.55 4.48 -4.69
C LEU A 192 -2.40 5.63 -4.16
N ASN A 193 -3.04 5.42 -3.02
CA ASN A 193 -3.73 6.46 -2.28
C ASN A 193 -2.81 6.98 -1.17
N VAL A 194 -2.67 8.31 -1.08
CA VAL A 194 -1.84 9.00 -0.08
C VAL A 194 -2.72 9.91 0.75
N GLU A 195 -2.86 9.59 2.03
CA GLU A 195 -3.58 10.41 3.01
C GLU A 195 -2.57 11.08 3.94
N VAL A 196 -2.76 12.36 4.25
CA VAL A 196 -1.89 13.11 5.16
C VAL A 196 -2.73 13.64 6.31
N CYS A 197 -2.53 13.07 7.49
CA CYS A 197 -3.28 13.35 8.69
C CYS A 197 -2.38 14.00 9.75
N PRO A 198 -2.64 15.25 10.16
CA PRO A 198 -2.04 15.79 11.36
C PRO A 198 -2.43 14.90 12.55
N LEU A 199 -1.46 14.51 13.39
CA LEU A 199 -1.77 13.66 14.54
C LEU A 199 -2.66 14.42 15.53
N PRO A 200 -3.80 13.86 15.98
CA PRO A 200 -4.66 14.52 16.96
C PRO A 200 -4.04 14.42 18.36
N VAL A 201 -3.99 15.53 19.09
CA VAL A 201 -3.79 15.55 20.54
C VAL A 201 -5.10 15.92 21.20
N LEU A 202 -5.50 15.09 22.17
CA LEU A 202 -6.63 15.39 23.01
C LEU A 202 -6.21 16.45 24.02
N ALA A 203 -6.83 17.63 23.96
CA ALA A 203 -6.64 18.68 24.93
C ALA A 203 -7.95 18.90 25.70
N PHE A 204 -7.85 18.85 27.02
CA PHE A 204 -8.96 19.17 27.91
C PHE A 204 -8.93 20.68 28.18
N LYS A 205 -9.97 21.40 27.77
CA LYS A 205 -10.10 22.84 28.03
C LYS A 205 -11.54 23.14 28.44
N ASN A 206 -11.72 23.89 29.53
CA ASN A 206 -13.04 24.26 30.05
C ASN A 206 -13.98 23.05 30.29
N ASN A 207 -13.46 21.95 30.82
CA ASN A 207 -14.19 20.68 31.00
C ASN A 207 -14.69 20.00 29.71
N GLU A 208 -14.25 20.45 28.53
CA GLU A 208 -14.50 19.80 27.25
C GLU A 208 -13.23 19.15 26.70
N LEU A 209 -13.36 17.91 26.22
CA LEU A 209 -12.33 17.22 25.48
C LEU A 209 -12.35 17.72 24.03
N SER A 210 -11.36 18.52 23.65
CA SER A 210 -11.19 19.03 22.29
C SER A 210 -10.04 18.32 21.59
N ILE A 211 -10.20 18.00 20.30
CA ILE A 211 -9.09 17.54 19.48
C ILE A 211 -8.33 18.77 19.00
N VAL A 212 -7.09 18.92 19.47
CA VAL A 212 -6.13 19.92 18.98
C VAL A 212 -5.15 19.21 18.07
N TYR A 213 -5.02 19.65 16.82
CA TYR A 213 -4.06 19.07 15.88
C TYR A 213 -2.62 19.40 16.30
N THR A 214 -1.72 18.43 16.15
CA THR A 214 -0.31 18.54 16.57
C THR A 214 0.59 19.24 15.55
N HIS A 215 1.87 19.30 15.94
CA HIS A 215 3.04 19.65 15.13
C HIS A 215 3.68 18.40 14.48
N ASP A 216 2.94 17.31 14.34
CA ASP A 216 3.40 16.04 13.77
C ASP A 216 2.35 15.45 12.81
N ILE A 217 2.79 14.53 11.94
CA ILE A 217 2.01 14.02 10.82
C ILE A 217 2.09 12.51 10.73
N GLU A 218 0.94 11.92 10.47
CA GLU A 218 0.74 10.56 9.98
C GLU A 218 0.45 10.62 8.47
N ILE A 219 1.21 9.88 7.67
CA ILE A 219 1.05 9.75 6.23
C ILE A 219 0.69 8.29 5.95
N ILE A 220 -0.48 8.06 5.37
CA ILE A 220 -1.00 6.73 5.09
C ILE A 220 -0.91 6.48 3.59
N PHE A 221 -0.19 5.42 3.22
CA PHE A 221 -0.04 4.96 1.84
C PHE A 221 -0.83 3.68 1.67
N THR A 222 -1.81 3.65 0.76
CA THR A 222 -2.56 2.44 0.42
C THR A 222 -2.36 2.12 -1.06
N LEU A 223 -1.63 1.04 -1.34
CA LEU A 223 -1.47 0.50 -2.68
C LEU A 223 -2.60 -0.49 -2.96
N ARG A 224 -3.23 -0.34 -4.12
CA ARG A 224 -4.26 -1.23 -4.66
C ARG A 224 -3.85 -1.68 -6.04
N LEU A 225 -3.99 -2.97 -6.29
CA LEU A 225 -3.70 -3.58 -7.57
C LEU A 225 -5.00 -4.00 -8.27
N SER A 226 -5.13 -3.66 -9.55
CA SER A 226 -6.32 -4.00 -10.34
C SER A 226 -6.30 -5.46 -10.75
N GLU A 227 -7.03 -6.30 -10.01
CA GLU A 227 -7.06 -7.74 -10.28
C GLU A 227 -7.49 -8.06 -11.72
N LYS A 228 -8.48 -7.32 -12.24
CA LYS A 228 -9.01 -7.52 -13.59
C LYS A 228 -7.94 -7.31 -14.66
N LYS A 229 -7.08 -6.30 -14.49
CA LYS A 229 -6.03 -5.96 -15.46
C LYS A 229 -4.78 -6.82 -15.29
N LEU A 230 -4.49 -7.26 -14.07
CA LEU A 230 -3.35 -8.13 -13.79
C LEU A 230 -3.54 -9.58 -14.28
N ARG A 231 -4.77 -10.01 -14.58
CA ARG A 231 -5.04 -11.31 -15.20
C ARG A 231 -4.46 -11.33 -16.62
N GLY A 232 -3.31 -11.99 -16.78
CA GLY A 232 -2.61 -12.16 -18.06
C GLY A 232 -1.40 -11.25 -18.27
N GLU A 233 -1.28 -10.17 -17.50
CA GLU A 233 -0.18 -9.19 -17.61
C GLU A 233 0.78 -9.21 -16.41
N ALA A 234 0.48 -9.99 -15.37
CA ALA A 234 1.28 -10.07 -14.14
C ALA A 234 2.59 -10.88 -14.32
N SER A 235 3.48 -10.41 -15.19
CA SER A 235 4.86 -10.89 -15.19
C SER A 235 5.59 -10.37 -13.94
N TYR A 236 6.60 -11.11 -13.50
CA TYR A 236 7.46 -10.69 -12.39
C TYR A 236 8.07 -9.30 -12.62
N ASP A 237 8.44 -8.99 -13.86
CA ASP A 237 9.05 -7.71 -14.23
C ASP A 237 8.07 -6.54 -14.15
N VAL A 238 6.80 -6.74 -14.53
CA VAL A 238 5.75 -5.71 -14.40
C VAL A 238 5.52 -5.38 -12.92
N LEU A 239 5.48 -6.41 -12.07
CA LEU A 239 5.30 -6.21 -10.64
C LEU A 239 6.50 -5.52 -10.01
N LYS A 240 7.72 -5.92 -10.39
CA LYS A 240 8.95 -5.25 -9.97
C LYS A 240 8.97 -3.79 -10.42
N GLY A 241 8.46 -3.48 -11.60
CA GLY A 241 8.28 -2.11 -12.10
C GLY A 241 7.28 -1.31 -11.27
N ILE A 242 6.10 -1.86 -11.01
CA ILE A 242 5.07 -1.25 -10.14
C ILE A 242 5.65 -0.97 -8.75
N MET A 243 6.39 -1.94 -8.21
CA MET A 243 7.05 -1.88 -6.92
C MET A 243 8.07 -0.73 -6.87
N TYR A 244 9.01 -0.70 -7.80
CA TYR A 244 10.00 0.38 -7.89
C TYR A 244 9.35 1.76 -8.04
N LYS A 245 8.30 1.87 -8.86
CA LYS A 245 7.57 3.12 -9.04
C LYS A 245 6.85 3.56 -7.77
N THR A 246 6.26 2.61 -7.03
CA THR A 246 5.63 2.88 -5.72
C THR A 246 6.65 3.43 -4.74
N GLN A 247 7.83 2.80 -4.64
CA GLN A 247 8.89 3.24 -3.74
C GLN A 247 9.31 4.68 -4.02
N LEU A 248 9.49 5.03 -5.31
CA LEU A 248 9.80 6.40 -5.72
C LEU A 248 8.68 7.38 -5.37
N LEU A 249 7.41 7.01 -5.57
CA LEU A 249 6.27 7.86 -5.23
C LEU A 249 6.17 8.10 -3.72
N VAL A 250 6.36 7.08 -2.90
CA VAL A 250 6.36 7.19 -1.43
C VAL A 250 7.48 8.12 -0.98
N TYR A 251 8.70 7.89 -1.46
CA TYR A 251 9.87 8.70 -1.13
C TYR A 251 9.67 10.18 -1.51
N ASN A 252 9.31 10.45 -2.77
CA ASN A 252 9.10 11.82 -3.26
C ASN A 252 7.96 12.51 -2.49
N THR A 253 6.91 11.78 -2.12
CA THR A 253 5.81 12.34 -1.33
C THR A 253 6.28 12.79 0.05
N ILE A 254 7.06 11.96 0.75
CA ILE A 254 7.60 12.31 2.07
C ILE A 254 8.52 13.54 1.95
N GLU A 255 9.39 13.57 0.94
CA GLU A 255 10.28 14.72 0.69
C GLU A 255 9.50 16.01 0.42
N ILE A 256 8.45 15.95 -0.41
CA ILE A 256 7.58 17.09 -0.70
C ILE A 256 6.87 17.59 0.57
N ILE A 257 6.42 16.68 1.45
CA ILE A 257 5.79 17.04 2.72
C ILE A 257 6.81 17.71 3.65
N LEU A 258 8.01 17.16 3.78
CA LEU A 258 9.08 17.75 4.59
C LEU A 258 9.49 19.14 4.08
N ASN A 259 9.59 19.30 2.76
CA ASN A 259 9.85 20.59 2.14
C ASN A 259 8.77 21.62 2.47
N TYR A 260 7.49 21.25 2.33
CA TYR A 260 6.38 22.12 2.72
C TYR A 260 6.49 22.58 4.18
N LEU A 261 6.78 21.65 5.10
CA LEU A 261 6.94 21.97 6.52
C LEU A 261 8.12 22.90 6.79
N SER A 262 9.25 22.68 6.11
CA SER A 262 10.41 23.56 6.19
C SER A 262 10.10 24.97 5.66
N MET A 263 9.46 25.08 4.50
CA MET A 263 9.04 26.37 3.94
C MET A 263 8.10 27.14 4.88
N ARG A 264 7.14 26.43 5.49
CA ARG A 264 6.24 27.00 6.52
C ARG A 264 7.03 27.56 7.71
N LEU A 265 8.08 26.88 8.14
CA LEU A 265 8.93 27.35 9.24
C LEU A 265 9.69 28.63 8.89
N ASP A 266 10.21 28.71 7.67
CA ASP A 266 11.05 29.83 7.21
C ASP A 266 10.21 31.08 6.94
N GLN A 267 9.01 30.94 6.38
CA GLN A 267 8.06 32.05 6.16
C GLN A 267 7.71 32.79 7.45
N VAL A 268 7.66 32.08 8.57
CA VAL A 268 7.40 32.69 9.89
C VAL A 268 8.64 33.39 10.43
N GLN A 269 9.85 32.93 10.08
CA GLN A 269 11.10 33.60 10.47
C GLN A 269 11.28 34.95 9.79
N ASN A 270 10.89 35.06 8.52
CA ASN A 270 11.03 36.30 7.75
C ASN A 270 9.93 37.35 8.05
N LYS A 271 8.88 36.99 8.79
CA LYS A 271 7.87 37.95 9.29
C LYS A 271 8.25 38.63 10.61
N HIS A 272 9.27 38.12 11.30
CA HIS A 272 9.74 38.63 12.60
C HIS A 272 11.13 39.27 12.52
N LYS A 273 11.66 39.48 11.31
CA LYS A 273 12.78 40.37 11.01
C LYS A 273 12.24 41.62 10.33
#